data_AF-A0A8C5X2J4-F1
#
_entry.id   AF-A0A8C5X2J4-F1
#
_cell.length_a   1.000
_cell.length_b   1.000
_cell.length_c   1.000
_cell.angle_alpha   90.00
_cell.angle_beta   90.00
_cell.angle_gamma   90.00
#
_symmetry.space_group_name_H-M   'P 1'
#
loop_
_entity.id
_entity.type
_entity.pdbx_description
1 polymer ?
#
loop_
_entity_poly.entity_id
_entity_poly.type
_entity_poly.pdbx_seq_one_letter_code
_entity_poly.pdbx_strand_id
1 'polypeptide(L)'
;ISETTLFCPFMLNMQSVPVGVGQVYGCDNPWTGGIFLIALFISSPLICVHAVIGSAAGMLAGLSLATPFSQIYSGLWGYNSCLSCAAIGGMFLALTWQTHLLAMACALFSAYLGAAVAHMLWAPSGTWPFCLSALTFLLMTTNHSAICRLAYYLMVKKHERSCCEQSPLTVMTIIHQ
;
A
#
# COMPACT_ATOMS: atom_id res chain seq x y z
N ILE A 1 -20.84 -21.16 23.89
CA ILE A 1 -20.19 -19.87 23.56
C ILE A 1 -20.96 -19.34 22.35
N SER A 2 -21.79 -18.31 22.54
CA SER A 2 -22.86 -17.95 21.60
C SER A 2 -22.32 -17.24 20.35
N GLU A 3 -23.00 -17.42 19.22
CA GLU A 3 -22.72 -16.76 17.93
C GLU A 3 -22.71 -15.22 18.03
N THR A 4 -23.37 -14.65 19.05
CA THR A 4 -23.38 -13.20 19.33
C THR A 4 -22.07 -12.64 19.88
N THR A 5 -21.21 -13.45 20.52
CA THR A 5 -19.89 -12.98 21.00
C THR A 5 -18.81 -12.90 19.90
N LEU A 6 -19.01 -13.54 18.75
CA LEU A 6 -18.07 -13.47 17.61
C LEU A 6 -18.45 -12.36 16.61
N PHE A 7 -19.74 -12.02 16.53
CA PHE A 7 -20.24 -11.06 15.55
C PHE A 7 -19.78 -9.61 15.83
N CYS A 8 -19.77 -9.21 17.10
CA CYS A 8 -19.27 -7.89 17.54
C CYS A 8 -17.79 -7.64 17.20
N PRO A 9 -16.84 -8.52 17.54
CA PRO A 9 -15.44 -8.31 17.18
C PRO A 9 -15.21 -8.35 15.67
N PHE A 10 -15.94 -9.16 14.89
CA PHE A 10 -15.82 -9.16 13.44
C PHE A 10 -16.26 -7.82 12.81
N MET A 11 -17.38 -7.25 13.28
CA MET A 11 -17.89 -5.97 12.79
C MET A 11 -16.98 -4.79 13.18
N LEU A 12 -16.41 -4.82 14.38
CA LEU A 12 -15.41 -3.84 14.83
C LEU A 12 -14.08 -3.98 14.06
N ASN A 13 -13.68 -5.21 13.73
CA ASN A 13 -12.52 -5.47 12.89
C ASN A 13 -12.70 -4.88 11.48
N MET A 14 -13.90 -4.92 10.91
CA MET A 14 -14.15 -4.29 9.60
C MET A 14 -14.00 -2.76 9.62
N GLN A 15 -14.26 -2.10 10.76
CA GLN A 15 -14.00 -0.67 10.91
C GLN A 15 -12.51 -0.33 11.01
N SER A 16 -11.67 -1.29 11.43
CA SER A 16 -10.23 -1.05 11.51
C SER A 16 -9.56 -0.89 10.14
N VAL A 17 -10.17 -1.40 9.06
CA VAL A 17 -9.63 -1.26 7.69
C VAL A 17 -9.58 0.20 7.24
N PRO A 18 -10.70 0.96 7.22
CA PRO A 18 -10.68 2.37 6.88
C PRO A 18 -9.90 3.19 7.92
N VAL A 19 -9.98 2.86 9.21
CA VAL A 19 -9.17 3.55 10.24
C VAL A 19 -7.68 3.36 10.00
N GLY A 20 -7.24 2.17 9.59
CA GLY A 20 -5.84 1.91 9.22
C GLY A 20 -5.38 2.79 8.04
N VAL A 21 -6.25 3.06 7.08
CA VAL A 21 -5.96 4.02 5.99
C VAL A 21 -5.96 5.46 6.50
N GLY A 22 -6.84 5.82 7.43
CA GLY A 22 -6.84 7.13 8.09
C GLY A 22 -5.59 7.38 8.94
N GLN A 23 -5.07 6.36 9.60
CA GLN A 23 -3.88 6.43 10.45
C GLN A 23 -2.60 6.77 9.71
N VAL A 24 -2.58 6.61 8.38
CA VAL A 24 -1.51 7.14 7.52
C VAL A 24 -1.31 8.64 7.77
N TYR A 25 -2.40 9.35 8.03
CA TYR A 25 -2.43 10.78 8.34
C TYR A 25 -2.65 11.05 9.84
N GLY A 26 -2.51 10.04 10.70
CA GLY A 26 -2.76 10.15 12.14
C GLY A 26 -4.23 10.35 12.52
N CYS A 27 -5.16 9.92 11.66
CA CYS A 27 -6.59 10.01 11.92
C CYS A 27 -7.15 8.65 12.37
N ASP A 28 -7.71 8.59 13.57
CA ASP A 28 -8.34 7.39 14.16
C ASP A 28 -9.85 7.28 13.87
N ASN A 29 -10.44 8.28 13.21
CA ASN A 29 -11.86 8.29 12.87
C ASN A 29 -12.14 7.47 11.58
N PRO A 30 -13.01 6.45 11.62
CA PRO A 30 -13.35 5.63 10.45
C PRO A 30 -13.96 6.43 9.29
N TRP A 31 -14.68 7.53 9.58
CA TRP A 31 -15.25 8.40 8.55
C TRP A 31 -14.16 9.11 7.76
N THR A 32 -13.14 9.62 8.44
CA THR A 32 -11.97 10.25 7.81
C THR A 32 -11.21 9.25 6.95
N GLY A 33 -11.01 8.04 7.45
CA GLY A 33 -10.43 6.94 6.67
C GLY A 33 -11.24 6.60 5.41
N GLY A 34 -12.57 6.59 5.51
CA GLY A 34 -13.48 6.43 4.38
C GLY A 34 -13.36 7.53 3.33
N ILE A 35 -13.23 8.80 3.75
CA ILE A 35 -13.01 9.93 2.84
C ILE A 35 -11.68 9.77 2.09
N PHE A 36 -10.61 9.36 2.78
CA PHE A 36 -9.33 9.08 2.12
C PHE A 36 -9.42 7.92 1.14
N LEU A 37 -10.17 6.85 1.45
CA LEU A 37 -10.43 5.76 0.52
C LEU A 37 -11.19 6.23 -0.73
N ILE A 38 -12.20 7.08 -0.58
CA ILE A 38 -12.93 7.66 -1.73
C ILE A 38 -11.99 8.52 -2.58
N ALA A 39 -11.16 9.36 -1.94
CA ALA A 39 -10.17 10.17 -2.66
C ALA A 39 -9.16 9.30 -3.42
N LEU A 40 -8.66 8.22 -2.79
CA LEU A 40 -7.79 7.23 -3.43
C LEU A 40 -8.49 6.54 -4.59
N PHE A 41 -9.75 6.16 -4.43
CA PHE A 41 -10.54 5.51 -5.46
C PHE A 41 -10.72 6.40 -6.70
N ILE A 42 -11.00 7.69 -6.51
CA ILE A 42 -11.10 8.67 -7.61
C ILE A 42 -9.75 8.84 -8.32
N SER A 43 -8.64 8.83 -7.57
CA SER A 43 -7.30 8.98 -8.16
C SER A 43 -6.83 7.72 -8.90
N SER A 44 -6.95 6.55 -8.26
CA SER A 44 -6.55 5.26 -8.82
C SER A 44 -7.25 4.12 -8.06
N PRO A 45 -8.28 3.50 -8.67
CA PRO A 45 -8.98 2.36 -8.07
C PRO A 45 -8.05 1.21 -7.69
N LEU A 46 -6.97 0.99 -8.45
CA LEU A 46 -5.99 -0.07 -8.18
C LEU A 46 -5.21 0.18 -6.89
N ILE A 47 -4.77 1.41 -6.65
CA ILE A 47 -4.07 1.79 -5.42
C ILE A 47 -5.04 1.70 -4.23
N CYS A 48 -6.29 2.13 -4.42
CA CYS A 48 -7.33 2.01 -3.40
C CYS A 48 -7.55 0.55 -2.97
N VAL A 49 -7.67 -0.37 -3.93
CA VAL A 49 -7.84 -1.80 -3.63
C VAL A 49 -6.64 -2.35 -2.84
N HIS A 50 -5.41 -2.00 -3.22
CA HIS A 50 -4.22 -2.44 -2.48
C HIS A 50 -4.10 -1.80 -1.09
N ALA A 51 -4.54 -0.55 -0.92
CA ALA A 51 -4.60 0.09 0.38
C ALA A 51 -5.56 -0.65 1.34
N VAL A 52 -6.75 -1.00 0.86
CA VAL A 52 -7.75 -1.80 1.61
C VAL A 52 -7.19 -3.18 1.96
N ILE A 53 -6.63 -3.88 0.97
CA ILE A 53 -6.06 -5.22 1.15
C ILE A 53 -4.88 -5.19 2.12
N GLY A 54 -3.98 -4.21 1.99
CA GLY A 54 -2.83 -4.05 2.87
C GLY A 54 -3.23 -3.71 4.31
N SER A 55 -4.23 -2.84 4.49
CA SER A 55 -4.79 -2.54 5.82
C SER A 55 -5.42 -3.78 6.47
N ALA A 56 -6.18 -4.56 5.69
CA ALA A 56 -6.75 -5.82 6.15
C ALA A 56 -5.66 -6.87 6.50
N ALA A 57 -4.60 -6.97 5.70
CA ALA A 57 -3.47 -7.86 5.97
C ALA A 57 -2.74 -7.48 7.28
N GLY A 58 -2.57 -6.17 7.54
CA GLY A 58 -2.00 -5.68 8.79
C GLY A 58 -2.87 -6.01 10.01
N MET A 59 -4.19 -5.86 9.90
CA MET A 59 -5.14 -6.30 10.92
C MET A 59 -5.01 -7.80 11.22
N LEU A 60 -4.97 -8.65 10.17
CA LEU A 60 -4.79 -10.09 10.31
C LEU A 60 -3.44 -10.44 10.97
N ALA A 61 -2.37 -9.71 10.64
CA ALA A 61 -1.07 -9.86 11.29
C ALA A 61 -1.15 -9.52 12.80
N GLY A 62 -1.84 -8.45 13.17
CA GLY A 62 -2.05 -8.09 14.59
C GLY A 62 -2.85 -9.15 15.36
N LEU A 63 -3.89 -9.71 14.74
CA LEU A 63 -4.67 -10.82 15.28
C LEU A 63 -3.81 -12.09 15.46
N SER A 64 -2.91 -12.38 14.51
CA SER A 64 -2.02 -13.55 14.58
C SER A 64 -1.07 -13.52 15.78
N LEU A 65 -0.69 -12.32 16.23
CA LEU A 65 0.17 -12.09 17.41
C LEU A 65 -0.62 -11.91 18.71
N ALA A 66 -1.92 -12.17 18.70
CA ALA A 66 -2.81 -11.99 19.86
C ALA A 66 -2.70 -10.59 20.49
N THR A 67 -2.49 -9.58 19.65
CA THR A 67 -2.35 -8.18 20.09
C THR A 67 -3.66 -7.69 20.72
N PRO A 68 -3.62 -6.80 21.74
CA PRO A 68 -4.82 -6.18 22.28
C PRO A 68 -5.68 -5.55 21.17
N PHE A 69 -6.97 -5.89 21.14
CA PHE A 69 -7.90 -5.42 20.11
C PHE A 69 -7.97 -3.89 20.01
N SER A 70 -7.70 -3.16 21.09
CA SER A 70 -7.65 -1.69 21.08
C SER A 70 -6.63 -1.12 20.09
N GLN A 71 -5.48 -1.77 19.91
CA GLN A 71 -4.46 -1.35 18.94
C GLN A 71 -4.83 -1.71 17.50
N ILE A 72 -5.62 -2.77 17.33
CA ILE A 72 -6.12 -3.20 16.03
C ILE A 72 -7.21 -2.23 15.57
N TYR A 73 -8.18 -1.92 16.44
CA TYR A 73 -9.27 -1.01 16.14
C TYR A 73 -8.81 0.44 15.91
N SER A 74 -7.75 0.87 16.57
CA SER A 74 -7.15 2.18 16.31
C SER A 74 -6.39 2.26 14.98
N GLY A 75 -6.26 1.15 14.23
CA GLY A 75 -5.63 1.11 12.90
C GLY A 75 -4.11 1.09 12.90
N LEU A 76 -3.46 0.99 14.08
CA LEU A 76 -2.01 1.05 14.22
C LEU A 76 -1.28 -0.10 13.51
N TRP A 77 -1.95 -1.24 13.35
CA TRP A 77 -1.42 -2.39 12.61
C TRP A 77 -1.66 -2.31 11.10
N GLY A 78 -2.56 -1.45 10.64
CA GLY A 78 -2.99 -1.39 9.24
C GLY A 78 -2.24 -0.36 8.39
N TYR A 79 -1.83 0.78 8.96
CA TYR A 79 -1.34 1.92 8.15
C TYR A 79 -0.02 1.65 7.42
N ASN A 80 0.98 1.07 8.09
CA ASN A 80 2.26 0.72 7.46
C ASN A 80 2.09 -0.35 6.38
N SER A 81 1.25 -1.37 6.63
CA SER A 81 0.95 -2.43 5.68
C SER A 81 0.16 -1.94 4.46
N CYS A 82 -0.81 -1.04 4.67
CA CYS A 82 -1.52 -0.33 3.60
C CYS A 82 -0.55 0.38 2.65
N LEU A 83 0.37 1.19 3.20
CA LEU A 83 1.35 1.92 2.39
C LEU A 83 2.30 0.96 1.65
N SER A 84 2.81 -0.08 2.33
CA SER A 84 3.68 -1.07 1.69
C SER A 84 2.97 -1.80 0.55
N CYS A 85 1.71 -2.20 0.76
CA CYS A 85 0.92 -2.86 -0.27
C CYS A 85 0.64 -1.94 -1.47
N ALA A 86 0.23 -0.69 -1.22
CA ALA A 86 -0.01 0.30 -2.26
C ALA A 86 1.26 0.65 -3.06
N ALA A 87 2.40 0.74 -2.37
CA ALA A 87 3.70 1.04 -2.98
C ALA A 87 4.13 -0.07 -3.96
N ILE A 88 4.07 -1.33 -3.53
CA ILE A 88 4.50 -2.48 -4.34
C ILE A 88 3.43 -2.89 -5.36
N GLY A 89 2.15 -2.83 -4.99
CA GLY A 89 1.01 -3.32 -5.76
C GLY A 89 0.45 -2.36 -6.81
N GLY A 90 1.23 -1.39 -7.30
CA GLY A 90 0.78 -0.55 -8.42
C GLY A 90 1.45 0.81 -8.53
N MET A 91 2.12 1.29 -7.49
CA MET A 91 2.85 2.57 -7.56
C MET A 91 4.25 2.40 -8.17
N PHE A 92 5.05 1.46 -7.66
CA PHE A 92 6.45 1.30 -8.07
C PHE A 92 6.71 0.08 -8.95
N LEU A 93 5.85 -0.93 -8.93
CA LEU A 93 5.94 -2.11 -9.80
C LEU A 93 4.70 -2.19 -10.70
N ALA A 94 4.89 -2.70 -11.92
CA ALA A 94 3.78 -2.97 -12.83
C ALA A 94 2.91 -4.08 -12.25
N LEU A 95 1.58 -3.87 -12.25
CA LEU A 95 0.65 -4.82 -11.67
C LEU A 95 0.58 -6.11 -12.49
N THR A 96 1.24 -7.15 -11.99
CA THR A 96 1.14 -8.54 -12.43
C THR A 96 0.71 -9.41 -11.25
N TRP A 97 0.23 -10.63 -11.52
CA TRP A 97 -0.15 -11.58 -10.47
C TRP A 97 1.00 -11.85 -9.47
N GLN A 98 2.24 -11.91 -9.96
CA GLN A 98 3.44 -12.10 -9.16
C GLN A 98 3.69 -10.90 -8.24
N THR A 99 3.57 -9.67 -8.75
CA THR A 99 3.76 -8.46 -7.94
C THR A 99 2.64 -8.27 -6.93
N HIS A 100 1.43 -8.75 -7.20
CA HIS A 100 0.34 -8.74 -6.22
C HIS A 100 0.67 -9.63 -5.01
N LEU A 101 1.14 -10.86 -5.25
CA LEU A 101 1.62 -11.73 -4.17
C LEU A 101 2.81 -11.11 -3.41
N LEU A 102 3.72 -10.45 -4.13
CA LEU A 102 4.84 -9.73 -3.52
C LEU A 102 4.37 -8.55 -2.65
N ALA A 103 3.34 -7.82 -3.09
CA ALA A 103 2.74 -6.72 -2.34
C ALA A 103 2.08 -7.21 -1.05
N MET A 104 1.42 -8.38 -1.08
CA MET A 104 0.88 -9.03 0.11
C MET A 104 1.98 -9.43 1.11
N ALA A 105 3.05 -10.04 0.60
CA ALA A 105 4.21 -10.40 1.42
C ALA A 105 4.86 -9.16 2.05
N CYS A 106 5.02 -8.08 1.28
CA CYS A 106 5.56 -6.81 1.77
C CYS A 106 4.64 -6.18 2.84
N ALA A 107 3.32 -6.23 2.65
CA ALA A 107 2.34 -5.72 3.61
C ALA A 107 2.43 -6.46 4.95
N LEU A 108 2.45 -7.80 4.93
CA LEU A 108 2.60 -8.60 6.15
C LEU A 108 3.95 -8.36 6.83
N PHE A 109 5.03 -8.32 6.05
CA PHE A 109 6.36 -8.00 6.57
C PHE A 109 6.41 -6.62 7.24
N SER A 110 5.77 -5.61 6.64
CA SER A 110 5.66 -4.26 7.19
C SER A 110 4.90 -4.22 8.53
N ALA A 111 3.84 -5.01 8.69
CA ALA A 111 3.11 -5.11 9.96
C ALA A 111 3.99 -5.66 11.08
N TYR A 112 4.66 -6.80 10.82
CA TYR A 112 5.54 -7.43 11.80
C TYR A 112 6.75 -6.54 12.13
N LEU A 113 7.33 -5.90 11.11
CA LEU A 113 8.38 -4.92 11.31
C LEU A 113 7.88 -3.73 12.13
N GLY A 114 6.61 -3.32 11.95
CA GLY A 114 5.96 -2.28 12.74
C GLY A 114 5.93 -2.61 14.23
N ALA A 115 5.53 -3.83 14.57
CA ALA A 115 5.57 -4.30 15.94
C ALA A 115 7.02 -4.34 16.48
N ALA A 116 7.96 -4.89 15.71
CA ALA A 116 9.36 -4.95 16.12
C ALA A 116 9.97 -3.56 16.37
N VAL A 117 9.75 -2.62 15.45
CA VAL A 117 10.25 -1.24 15.55
C VAL A 117 9.57 -0.50 16.70
N ALA A 118 8.28 -0.73 16.95
CA ALA A 118 7.57 -0.12 18.08
C ALA A 118 8.09 -0.62 19.44
N HIS A 119 8.55 -1.87 19.52
CA HIS A 119 9.19 -2.41 20.73
C HIS A 119 10.65 -1.97 20.87
N MET A 120 11.34 -1.85 19.74
CA MET A 120 12.73 -1.42 19.74
C MET A 120 12.82 0.04 20.09
N LEU A 121 12.12 0.94 19.39
CA LEU A 121 12.19 2.39 19.53
C LEU A 121 11.45 2.93 20.76
N TRP A 122 12.05 3.94 21.39
CA TRP A 122 11.54 4.67 22.56
C TRP A 122 10.72 5.90 22.13
N ALA A 123 10.40 5.95 20.83
CA ALA A 123 9.62 6.98 20.17
C ALA A 123 8.58 6.32 19.23
N PRO A 124 7.53 7.04 18.81
CA PRO A 124 6.55 6.51 17.86
C PRO A 124 7.23 5.97 16.60
N SER A 125 6.89 4.74 16.20
CA SER A 125 7.50 4.08 15.03
C SER A 125 7.28 4.85 13.72
N GLY A 126 6.26 5.71 13.66
CA GLY A 126 5.92 6.48 12.47
C GLY A 126 5.77 5.56 11.26
N THR A 127 6.25 5.98 10.10
CA THR A 127 6.24 5.17 8.87
C THR A 127 7.57 4.50 8.57
N TRP A 128 8.48 4.40 9.55
CA TRP A 128 9.75 3.67 9.39
C TRP A 128 9.56 2.22 8.92
N PRO A 129 8.59 1.45 9.46
CA PRO A 129 8.37 0.07 9.02
C PRO A 129 7.95 -0.01 7.54
N PHE A 130 7.10 0.92 7.10
CA PHE A 130 6.78 1.06 5.68
C PHE A 130 8.02 1.37 4.84
N CYS A 131 8.81 2.39 5.21
CA CYS A 131 9.97 2.81 4.42
C CYS A 131 10.99 1.69 4.28
N LEU A 132 11.31 0.99 5.38
CA LEU A 132 12.25 -0.12 5.37
C LEU A 132 11.73 -1.31 4.57
N SER A 133 10.47 -1.72 4.78
CA SER A 133 9.87 -2.83 4.04
C SER A 133 9.78 -2.57 2.54
N ALA A 134 9.27 -1.40 2.15
CA ALA A 134 9.18 -1.02 0.75
C ALA A 134 10.55 -0.93 0.10
N LEU A 135 11.56 -0.35 0.78
CA LEU A 135 12.92 -0.28 0.26
C LEU A 135 13.55 -1.67 0.12
N THR A 136 13.40 -2.56 1.10
CA THR A 136 13.93 -3.93 1.01
C THR A 136 13.30 -4.70 -0.15
N PHE A 137 11.98 -4.66 -0.29
CA PHE A 137 11.27 -5.37 -1.36
C PHE A 137 11.50 -4.73 -2.74
N LEU A 138 11.70 -3.41 -2.80
CA LEU A 138 12.12 -2.74 -4.02
C LEU A 138 13.59 -3.03 -4.34
N LEU A 139 14.49 -3.14 -3.37
CA LEU A 139 15.91 -3.39 -3.62
C LEU A 139 16.20 -4.87 -3.88
N MET A 140 15.33 -5.78 -3.44
CA MET A 140 15.41 -7.18 -3.83
C MET A 140 15.36 -7.29 -5.36
N THR A 141 16.53 -7.51 -5.95
CA THR A 141 16.70 -7.73 -7.39
C THR A 141 16.26 -9.14 -7.71
N THR A 142 14.97 -9.30 -7.99
CA THR A 142 14.49 -10.53 -8.60
C THR A 142 14.91 -10.56 -10.07
N ASN A 143 15.74 -11.53 -10.46
CA ASN A 143 16.15 -11.82 -11.84
C ASN A 143 14.99 -12.33 -12.75
N HIS A 144 13.75 -12.22 -12.29
CA HIS A 144 12.58 -12.69 -13.01
C HIS A 144 12.04 -11.57 -13.89
N SER A 145 11.96 -11.83 -15.19
CA SER A 145 11.43 -10.92 -16.22
C SER A 145 10.01 -10.40 -15.99
N ALA A 146 9.30 -10.90 -14.96
CA ALA A 146 7.93 -10.51 -14.61
C ALA A 146 7.84 -9.31 -13.64
N ILE A 147 8.95 -8.89 -13.01
CA ILE A 147 8.97 -7.77 -12.06
C ILE A 147 9.52 -6.52 -12.75
N CYS A 148 8.67 -5.87 -13.55
CA CYS A 148 9.01 -4.59 -14.18
C CYS A 148 8.79 -3.43 -13.21
N ARG A 149 9.83 -2.64 -12.95
CA ARG A 149 9.75 -1.41 -12.15
C ARG A 149 9.03 -0.30 -12.93
N LEU A 150 7.88 0.12 -12.43
CA LEU A 150 7.00 1.09 -13.08
C LEU A 150 7.55 2.52 -13.06
N ALA A 151 8.22 2.93 -11.97
CA ALA A 151 8.79 4.28 -11.86
C ALA A 151 9.89 4.55 -12.92
N TYR A 152 10.71 3.55 -13.20
CA TYR A 152 11.69 3.62 -14.29
C TYR A 152 10.99 3.55 -15.67
N TYR A 153 10.00 2.67 -15.83
CA TYR A 153 9.32 2.47 -17.11
C TYR A 153 8.46 3.67 -17.55
N LEU A 154 7.77 4.35 -16.64
CA LEU A 154 7.01 5.58 -16.96
C LEU A 154 7.93 6.77 -17.24
N MET A 155 9.06 6.91 -16.53
CA MET A 155 10.06 7.94 -16.83
C MET A 155 10.72 7.70 -18.19
N VAL A 156 11.14 6.47 -18.49
CA VAL A 156 11.69 6.10 -19.80
C VAL A 156 10.65 6.24 -20.89
N LYS A 157 9.40 5.77 -20.71
CA LYS A 157 8.35 5.89 -21.74
C LYS A 157 7.87 7.32 -21.94
N LYS A 158 7.91 8.17 -20.90
CA LYS A 158 7.65 9.61 -21.02
C LYS A 158 8.80 10.31 -21.75
N HIS A 159 10.05 9.94 -21.47
CA HIS A 159 11.22 10.43 -22.19
C HIS A 159 11.23 9.96 -23.66
N GLU A 160 10.95 8.69 -23.93
CA GLU A 160 10.79 8.12 -25.27
C GLU A 160 9.63 8.78 -26.03
N ARG A 161 8.47 9.00 -25.40
CA ARG A 161 7.38 9.77 -26.03
C ARG A 161 7.77 11.22 -26.28
N SER A 162 8.50 11.86 -25.37
CA SER A 162 9.03 13.22 -25.61
C SER A 162 9.99 13.23 -26.80
N CYS A 163 10.94 12.30 -26.89
CA CYS A 163 11.86 12.18 -28.01
C CYS A 163 11.15 11.83 -29.33
N CYS A 164 10.12 10.99 -29.30
CA CYS A 164 9.34 10.63 -30.49
C CYS A 164 8.50 11.81 -30.99
N GLU A 165 7.93 12.61 -30.07
CA GLU A 165 7.20 13.85 -30.38
C GLU A 165 8.12 14.99 -30.84
N GLN A 166 9.39 15.00 -30.40
CA GLN A 166 10.44 15.91 -30.88
C GLN A 166 11.17 15.43 -32.15
N SER A 167 10.84 14.26 -32.71
CA SER A 167 11.46 13.80 -33.94
C SER A 167 11.00 14.68 -35.13
N PRO A 168 11.90 15.13 -36.01
CA PRO A 168 11.58 16.07 -37.11
C PRO A 168 10.60 15.49 -38.16
N LEU A 169 10.19 14.23 -38.04
CA LEU A 169 9.22 13.60 -38.93
C LEU A 169 7.77 14.07 -38.69
N THR A 170 7.41 14.49 -37.47
CA THR A 170 6.04 14.97 -37.18
C THR A 170 5.81 16.42 -37.60
N VAL A 171 6.86 17.26 -37.57
CA VAL A 171 6.77 18.68 -38.00
C VAL A 171 6.55 18.81 -39.51
N MET A 172 6.99 17.82 -40.29
CA MET A 172 6.87 17.86 -41.76
C MET A 172 5.44 17.56 -42.27
N THR A 173 4.55 17.05 -41.42
CA THR A 173 3.13 16.80 -41.79
C THR A 173 2.23 18.03 -41.55
N ILE A 174 2.68 19.04 -40.80
CA ILE A 174 1.88 20.24 -40.48
C ILE A 174 2.18 21.43 -41.44
N ILE A 175 3.25 21.37 -42.24
CA ILE A 175 3.58 22.44 -43.21
C ILE A 175 2.95 22.17 -44.61
N HIS A 176 2.18 21.09 -44.78
CA HIS A 176 1.58 20.72 -46.08
C HIS A 176 0.05 20.48 -46.04
N GLN A 177 -0.66 21.05 -45.06
CA GLN A 177 -2.10 21.29 -45.08
C GLN A 177 -2.38 22.78 -44.91
#